data_AF-A0A545APA5-F1
#
_entry.id   AF-A0A545APA5-F1
#
_cell.length_a   1.000
_cell.length_b   1.000
_cell.length_c   1.000
_cell.angle_alpha   90.00
_cell.angle_beta   90.00
_cell.angle_gamma   90.00
#
_symmetry.space_group_name_H-M   'P 1'
#
loop_
_entity.id
_entity.type
_entity.pdbx_description
1 polymer ?
#
loop_
_entity_poly.entity_id
_entity_poly.type
_entity_poly.pdbx_seq_one_letter_code
_entity_poly.pdbx_strand_id
1 'polypeptide(L)'
;MPEEPAPRYSELQLTQLLQKIIPRAFDVELASEVRLPKPLRMRVDIAFERAGTLTLVEVRGSTPQTDRRIRELIWRLDKYRSALEEDGAAETPLTVVLAIPGSLSATFVQRLRASNIVLWDQDEITRIAAKAGFLSDAHEFFSAEQTAPRSVSQAEEMQRRLARIKCGRDHWPLYQRFCGEVLEYLFTPPLNKPISESADIPRVNRRDFAIPNYATAGFWQFMREHYRADFLVVDAKNFCGYVKKEHILQIANYLSVHKTGLFAFILTRNSADKGAMHTCREQWMLHGKMILVFNDDDLMQMLENRKHGQDPAMVIRQKLEDFRLGV
;
A
#
# COMPACT_ATOMS: atom_id res chain seq x y z
N MET A 1 -24.23 3.82 -13.97
CA MET A 1 -22.95 3.40 -13.38
C MET A 1 -21.99 4.56 -13.58
N PRO A 2 -21.66 5.36 -12.56
CA PRO A 2 -20.53 6.26 -12.71
C PRO A 2 -19.28 5.37 -12.79
N GLU A 3 -18.58 5.40 -13.92
CA GLU A 3 -17.29 4.75 -14.06
C GLU A 3 -16.39 5.23 -12.92
N GLU A 4 -15.81 4.29 -12.16
CA GLU A 4 -14.65 4.63 -11.34
C GLU A 4 -13.62 5.26 -12.28
N PRO A 5 -12.98 6.39 -11.92
CA PRO A 5 -11.88 6.87 -12.74
C PRO A 5 -10.85 5.75 -12.78
N ALA A 6 -10.58 5.23 -13.98
CA ALA A 6 -9.50 4.29 -14.23
C ALA A 6 -8.23 4.79 -13.53
N PRO A 7 -7.31 3.90 -13.08
CA PRO A 7 -5.97 4.35 -12.71
C PRO A 7 -5.47 5.23 -13.84
N ARG A 8 -5.24 6.52 -13.54
CA ARG A 8 -5.02 7.54 -14.59
C ARG A 8 -3.73 7.27 -15.38
N TYR A 9 -2.85 6.41 -14.87
CA TYR A 9 -1.70 5.87 -15.59
C TYR A 9 -1.86 4.37 -15.84
N SER A 10 -1.51 3.96 -17.05
CA SER A 10 -1.30 2.57 -17.42
C SER A 10 0.16 2.20 -17.24
N GLU A 11 0.42 0.91 -16.95
CA GLU A 11 1.77 0.33 -16.98
C GLU A 11 2.48 0.65 -18.30
N LEU A 12 1.73 0.69 -19.41
CA LEU A 12 2.24 1.07 -20.72
C LEU A 12 2.84 2.48 -20.76
N GLN A 13 2.18 3.49 -20.17
CA GLN A 13 2.69 4.87 -20.16
C GLN A 13 3.97 4.99 -19.32
N LEU A 14 4.02 4.31 -18.17
CA LEU A 14 5.24 4.26 -17.35
C LEU A 14 6.37 3.57 -18.11
N THR A 15 6.10 2.45 -18.78
CA THR A 15 7.07 1.76 -19.63
C THR A 15 7.57 2.65 -20.77
N GLN A 16 6.69 3.40 -21.43
CA GLN A 16 7.06 4.35 -22.49
C GLN A 16 7.96 5.48 -21.98
N LEU A 17 7.66 6.05 -20.80
CA LEU A 17 8.52 7.04 -20.15
C LEU A 17 9.90 6.45 -19.86
N LEU A 18 9.95 5.26 -19.26
CA LEU A 18 11.20 4.57 -18.95
C LEU A 18 12.03 4.26 -20.20
N GLN A 19 11.39 3.75 -21.27
CA GLN A 19 12.04 3.48 -22.55
C GLN A 19 12.62 4.75 -23.20
N LYS A 20 12.02 5.92 -22.95
CA LYS A 20 12.51 7.21 -23.43
C LYS A 20 13.69 7.74 -22.61
N ILE A 21 13.67 7.58 -21.28
CA ILE A 21 14.69 8.17 -20.39
C ILE A 21 15.92 7.28 -20.20
N ILE A 22 15.77 5.95 -20.14
CA ILE A 22 16.87 5.00 -19.82
C ILE A 22 18.03 5.13 -20.81
N PRO A 23 17.82 5.09 -22.14
CA PRO A 23 18.92 5.18 -23.10
C PRO A 23 19.76 6.43 -22.94
N ARG A 24 19.11 7.57 -22.69
CA ARG A 24 19.80 8.87 -22.53
C ARG A 24 20.42 9.04 -21.15
N ALA A 25 19.77 8.56 -20.10
CA ALA A 25 20.29 8.68 -18.73
C ALA A 25 21.54 7.83 -18.49
N PHE A 26 21.62 6.68 -19.16
CA PHE A 26 22.64 5.67 -18.89
C PHE A 26 23.62 5.44 -20.05
N ASP A 27 23.35 6.01 -21.22
CA ASP A 27 24.12 5.80 -22.46
C ASP A 27 24.13 4.32 -22.85
N VAL A 28 22.94 3.76 -23.03
CA VAL A 28 22.71 2.32 -23.27
C VAL A 28 21.68 2.11 -24.38
N GLU A 29 21.77 0.97 -25.05
CA GLU A 29 20.70 0.47 -25.92
C GLU A 29 19.78 -0.48 -25.14
N LEU A 30 18.47 -0.41 -25.41
CA LEU A 30 17.51 -1.34 -24.82
C LEU A 30 17.52 -2.64 -25.62
N ALA A 31 17.48 -3.77 -24.93
CA ALA A 31 17.33 -5.06 -25.57
C ALA A 31 15.94 -5.17 -26.23
N SER A 32 15.90 -5.64 -27.48
CA SER A 32 14.65 -5.77 -28.25
C SER A 32 13.68 -6.79 -27.64
N GLU A 33 14.19 -7.82 -26.94
CA GLU A 33 13.41 -8.80 -26.17
C GLU A 33 14.32 -9.66 -25.29
N VAL A 34 14.17 -9.60 -23.97
CA VAL A 34 14.73 -10.61 -23.06
C VAL A 34 13.63 -11.62 -22.75
N ARG A 35 13.77 -12.82 -23.32
CA ARG A 35 12.88 -13.95 -23.03
C ARG A 35 13.51 -14.79 -21.93
N LEU A 36 12.77 -14.98 -20.85
CA LEU A 36 13.22 -15.87 -19.78
C LEU A 36 13.23 -17.33 -20.28
N PRO A 37 14.18 -18.15 -19.80
CA PRO A 37 14.29 -19.56 -20.14
C PRO A 37 13.05 -20.36 -19.72
N LYS A 38 12.90 -21.55 -20.30
CA LYS A 38 11.81 -22.47 -19.94
C LYS A 38 11.98 -22.90 -18.48
N PRO A 39 10.89 -23.03 -17.68
CA PRO A 39 9.47 -23.02 -18.08
C PRO A 39 8.79 -21.64 -18.00
N LEU A 40 9.47 -20.57 -17.59
CA LEU A 40 8.82 -19.30 -17.25
C LEU A 40 8.20 -18.59 -18.45
N ARG A 41 8.80 -18.65 -19.66
CA ARG A 41 8.27 -18.05 -20.91
C ARG A 41 7.78 -16.59 -20.77
N MET A 42 8.27 -15.86 -19.78
CA MET A 42 7.84 -14.48 -19.50
C MET A 42 8.80 -13.48 -20.15
N ARG A 43 8.24 -12.33 -20.54
CA ARG A 43 8.96 -11.21 -21.14
C ARG A 43 9.25 -10.21 -20.03
N VAL A 44 10.51 -9.81 -19.91
CA VAL A 44 10.88 -8.67 -19.06
C VAL A 44 10.45 -7.39 -19.76
N ASP A 45 9.90 -6.43 -19.03
CA ASP A 45 9.37 -5.19 -19.61
C ASP A 45 10.45 -4.36 -20.29
N ILE A 46 11.59 -4.15 -19.61
CA ILE A 46 12.75 -3.46 -20.16
C ILE A 46 14.02 -4.17 -19.67
N ALA A 47 15.00 -4.30 -20.56
CA ALA A 47 16.32 -4.80 -20.22
C ALA A 47 17.40 -4.03 -20.98
N PHE A 48 18.56 -3.86 -20.35
CA PHE A 48 19.73 -3.23 -20.96
C PHE A 48 21.00 -3.72 -20.27
N GLU A 49 22.12 -3.68 -20.97
CA GLU A 49 23.43 -3.98 -20.40
C GLU A 49 24.21 -2.68 -20.19
N ARG A 50 24.90 -2.58 -19.06
CA ARG A 50 25.77 -1.44 -18.75
C ARG A 50 27.01 -1.89 -17.99
N ALA A 51 28.19 -1.56 -18.52
CA ALA A 51 29.47 -1.91 -17.90
C ALA A 51 29.58 -3.41 -17.53
N GLY A 52 29.14 -4.30 -18.42
CA GLY A 52 29.14 -5.75 -18.20
C GLY A 52 28.13 -6.24 -17.17
N THR A 53 27.12 -5.44 -16.81
CA THR A 53 26.02 -5.85 -15.92
C THR A 53 24.70 -5.79 -16.68
N LEU A 54 23.96 -6.91 -16.71
CA LEU A 54 22.61 -6.96 -17.24
C LEU A 54 21.64 -6.37 -16.21
N THR A 55 20.85 -5.38 -16.61
CA THR A 55 19.79 -4.80 -15.78
C THR A 55 18.43 -5.18 -16.34
N LEU A 56 17.59 -5.76 -15.51
CA LEU A 56 16.20 -6.07 -15.81
C LEU A 56 15.30 -5.13 -15.02
N VAL A 57 14.42 -4.43 -15.71
CA VAL A 57 13.46 -3.51 -15.10
C VAL A 57 12.07 -4.10 -15.26
N GLU A 58 11.49 -4.49 -14.13
CA GLU A 58 10.09 -4.85 -14.02
C GLU A 58 9.27 -3.59 -13.76
N VAL A 59 8.31 -3.29 -14.62
CA VAL A 59 7.46 -2.11 -14.51
C VAL A 59 6.12 -2.51 -13.91
N ARG A 60 5.63 -1.73 -12.94
CA ARG A 60 4.30 -1.93 -12.37
C ARG A 60 3.48 -0.66 -12.47
N GLY A 61 2.37 -0.73 -13.21
CA GLY A 61 1.43 0.39 -13.34
C GLY A 61 0.76 0.81 -12.04
N SER A 62 0.80 -0.03 -11.00
CA SER A 62 0.32 0.31 -9.65
C SER A 62 1.38 -0.07 -8.61
N THR A 63 1.67 0.84 -7.69
CA THR A 63 2.57 0.56 -6.55
C THR A 63 2.03 -0.58 -5.69
N PRO A 64 2.79 -1.65 -5.39
CA PRO A 64 2.36 -2.74 -4.52
C PRO A 64 2.47 -2.33 -3.04
N GLN A 65 1.36 -1.91 -2.45
CA GLN A 65 1.36 -1.23 -1.14
C GLN A 65 0.94 -2.13 0.03
N THR A 66 0.77 -3.44 -0.21
CA THR A 66 0.46 -4.41 0.83
C THR A 66 1.60 -5.40 1.01
N ASP A 67 1.74 -5.88 2.25
CA ASP A 67 2.71 -6.91 2.62
C ASP A 67 2.59 -8.20 1.78
N ARG A 68 1.35 -8.59 1.40
CA ARG A 68 1.09 -9.71 0.48
C ARG A 68 1.68 -9.43 -0.91
N ARG A 69 1.34 -8.29 -1.51
CA ARG A 69 1.79 -7.93 -2.87
C ARG A 69 3.30 -7.76 -2.95
N ILE A 70 3.93 -7.17 -1.92
CA ILE A 70 5.38 -7.06 -1.83
C ILE A 70 6.03 -8.46 -1.79
N ARG A 71 5.52 -9.40 -0.99
CA ARG A 71 6.04 -10.78 -0.96
C ARG A 71 5.87 -11.49 -2.29
N GLU A 72 4.69 -11.42 -2.89
CA GLU A 72 4.42 -12.05 -4.20
C GLU A 72 5.33 -11.49 -5.28
N LEU A 73 5.59 -10.17 -5.26
CA LEU A 73 6.50 -9.51 -6.19
C LEU A 73 7.95 -9.94 -5.98
N ILE A 74 8.45 -9.93 -4.73
CA ILE A 74 9.81 -10.39 -4.42
C ILE A 74 9.99 -11.84 -4.87
N TRP A 75 9.05 -12.72 -4.51
CA TRP A 75 9.09 -14.13 -4.90
C TRP A 75 9.13 -14.32 -6.41
N ARG A 76 8.35 -13.53 -7.16
CA ARG A 76 8.34 -13.60 -8.63
C ARG A 76 9.67 -13.14 -9.23
N LEU A 77 10.22 -12.03 -8.74
CA LEU A 77 11.49 -11.49 -9.25
C LEU A 77 12.69 -12.38 -8.90
N ASP A 78 12.67 -12.99 -7.72
CA ASP A 78 13.67 -13.98 -7.30
C ASP A 78 13.66 -15.19 -8.24
N LYS A 79 12.47 -15.70 -8.59
CA LYS A 79 12.34 -16.76 -9.60
C LYS A 79 12.91 -16.39 -10.96
N TYR A 80 12.76 -15.14 -11.40
CA TYR A 80 13.33 -14.69 -12.68
C TYR A 80 14.85 -14.68 -12.62
N ARG A 81 15.40 -14.19 -11.51
CA ARG A 81 16.84 -14.18 -11.26
C ARG A 81 17.41 -15.60 -11.31
N SER A 82 16.87 -16.53 -10.53
CA SER A 82 17.36 -17.91 -10.48
C SER A 82 17.30 -18.59 -11.84
N ALA A 83 16.22 -18.38 -12.61
CA ALA A 83 16.09 -18.99 -13.93
C ALA A 83 17.14 -18.47 -14.93
N LEU A 84 17.52 -17.20 -14.86
CA LEU A 84 18.58 -16.64 -15.72
C LEU A 84 19.97 -17.09 -15.30
N GLU A 85 20.20 -17.26 -14.00
CA GLU A 85 21.45 -17.81 -13.46
C GLU A 85 21.65 -19.29 -13.86
N GLU A 86 20.57 -20.07 -14.01
CA GLU A 86 20.65 -21.49 -14.41
C GLU A 86 20.90 -21.72 -15.92
N ASP A 87 20.48 -20.79 -16.80
CA ASP A 87 20.54 -20.96 -18.27
C ASP A 87 21.90 -20.57 -18.89
N GLY A 88 22.92 -20.29 -18.09
CA GLY A 88 24.26 -19.93 -18.58
C GLY A 88 24.41 -18.46 -19.00
N ALA A 89 23.40 -17.62 -18.82
CA ALA A 89 23.54 -16.15 -18.85
C ALA A 89 24.30 -15.60 -17.61
N ALA A 90 24.79 -16.49 -16.75
CA ALA A 90 25.33 -16.25 -15.41
C ALA A 90 26.77 -15.73 -15.33
N GLU A 91 27.48 -15.56 -16.44
CA GLU A 91 28.79 -14.88 -16.41
C GLU A 91 28.64 -13.35 -16.25
N THR A 92 27.48 -12.80 -16.63
CA THR A 92 27.19 -11.38 -16.55
C THR A 92 26.46 -11.07 -15.24
N PRO A 93 27.01 -10.22 -14.35
CA PRO A 93 26.31 -9.73 -13.17
C PRO A 93 24.90 -9.22 -13.50
N LEU A 94 23.92 -9.59 -12.65
CA LEU A 94 22.51 -9.28 -12.86
C LEU A 94 21.99 -8.29 -11.80
N THR A 95 21.38 -7.21 -12.27
CA THR A 95 20.63 -6.26 -11.43
C THR A 95 19.15 -6.34 -11.75
N VAL A 96 18.32 -6.50 -10.72
CA VAL A 96 16.85 -6.47 -10.86
C VAL A 96 16.32 -5.17 -10.29
N VAL A 97 15.56 -4.45 -11.10
CA VAL A 97 14.92 -3.18 -10.77
C VAL A 97 13.41 -3.37 -10.76
N LEU A 98 12.73 -2.83 -9.75
CA LEU A 98 11.30 -2.61 -9.73
C LEU A 98 11.03 -1.13 -9.99
N ALA A 99 10.33 -0.80 -11.07
CA ALA A 99 9.87 0.55 -11.35
C ALA A 99 8.36 0.71 -11.04
N ILE A 100 8.02 1.70 -10.21
CA ILE A 100 6.65 1.97 -9.77
C ILE A 100 6.33 3.47 -9.87
N PRO A 101 5.05 3.84 -10.07
CA PRO A 101 4.67 5.24 -10.21
C PRO A 101 4.58 5.99 -8.87
N GLY A 102 4.64 5.29 -7.73
CA GLY A 102 4.54 5.90 -6.41
C GLY A 102 5.69 5.54 -5.48
N SER A 103 5.48 5.76 -4.19
CA SER A 103 6.50 5.56 -3.16
C SER A 103 6.16 4.37 -2.26
N LEU A 104 7.19 3.76 -1.66
CA LEU A 104 7.06 2.69 -0.67
C LEU A 104 7.60 3.13 0.68
N SER A 105 6.97 2.67 1.76
CA SER A 105 7.44 2.90 3.12
C SER A 105 8.86 2.34 3.31
N ALA A 106 9.61 2.93 4.24
CA ALA A 106 10.98 2.49 4.54
C ALA A 106 11.07 0.98 4.83
N THR A 107 10.06 0.39 5.50
CA THR A 107 10.02 -1.05 5.74
C THR A 107 9.96 -1.85 4.45
N PHE A 108 9.08 -1.49 3.51
CA PHE A 108 8.97 -2.21 2.23
C PHE A 108 10.21 -2.00 1.34
N VAL A 109 10.78 -0.80 1.33
CA VAL A 109 12.05 -0.52 0.65
C VAL A 109 13.18 -1.39 1.20
N GLN A 110 13.28 -1.53 2.52
CA GLN A 110 14.28 -2.41 3.14
C GLN A 110 14.09 -3.87 2.76
N ARG A 111 12.85 -4.36 2.65
CA ARG A 111 12.57 -5.74 2.20
C ARG A 111 13.01 -5.97 0.75
N LEU A 112 12.70 -5.04 -0.16
CA LEU A 112 13.17 -5.13 -1.55
C LEU A 112 14.70 -5.17 -1.62
N ARG A 113 15.37 -4.28 -0.88
CA ARG A 113 16.84 -4.23 -0.80
C ARG A 113 17.44 -5.52 -0.25
N ALA A 114 16.86 -6.09 0.81
CA ALA A 114 17.30 -7.36 1.39
C ALA A 114 17.18 -8.54 0.40
N SER A 115 16.32 -8.41 -0.62
CA SER A 115 16.16 -9.37 -1.71
C SER A 115 16.93 -8.96 -2.98
N ASN A 116 17.89 -8.03 -2.89
CA ASN A 116 18.69 -7.51 -4.01
C ASN A 116 17.83 -6.94 -5.16
N ILE A 117 16.71 -6.27 -4.83
CA ILE A 117 15.87 -5.56 -5.78
C ILE A 117 16.07 -4.07 -5.58
N VAL A 118 16.47 -3.39 -6.66
CA VAL A 118 16.59 -1.92 -6.70
C VAL A 118 15.21 -1.34 -6.95
N LEU A 119 14.81 -0.35 -6.16
CA LEU A 119 13.55 0.36 -6.36
C LEU A 119 13.79 1.63 -7.17
N TRP A 120 13.06 1.78 -8.26
CA TRP A 120 12.85 3.04 -8.95
C TRP A 120 11.42 3.51 -8.66
N ASP A 121 11.28 4.34 -7.63
CA ASP A 121 10.03 5.02 -7.29
C ASP A 121 9.91 6.35 -8.06
N GLN A 122 8.84 7.09 -7.81
CA GLN A 122 8.60 8.39 -8.43
C GLN A 122 9.81 9.34 -8.34
N ASP A 123 10.46 9.43 -7.19
CA ASP A 123 11.58 10.34 -6.96
C ASP A 123 12.82 9.91 -7.76
N GLU A 124 13.13 8.61 -7.77
CA GLU A 124 14.22 8.06 -8.56
C GLU A 124 13.98 8.23 -10.06
N ILE A 125 12.77 7.92 -10.54
CA ILE A 125 12.39 8.05 -11.95
C ILE A 125 12.49 9.52 -12.39
N THR A 126 12.03 10.45 -11.55
CA THR A 126 12.15 11.89 -11.80
C THR A 126 13.62 12.32 -11.90
N ARG A 127 14.51 11.77 -11.06
CA ARG A 127 15.95 12.05 -11.13
C ARG A 127 16.59 11.49 -12.40
N ILE A 128 16.23 10.26 -12.79
CA ILE A 128 16.70 9.63 -14.04
C ILE A 128 16.24 10.48 -15.24
N ALA A 129 14.97 10.92 -15.24
CA ALA A 129 14.41 11.77 -16.28
C ALA A 129 15.12 13.14 -16.34
N ALA A 130 15.43 13.76 -15.20
CA ALA A 130 16.19 15.01 -15.15
C ALA A 130 17.56 14.86 -15.82
N LYS A 131 18.29 13.77 -15.48
CA LYS A 131 19.59 13.45 -16.08
C LYS A 131 19.51 13.25 -17.61
N ALA A 132 18.39 12.70 -18.08
CA ALA A 132 18.12 12.47 -19.51
C ALA A 132 17.58 13.69 -20.27
N GLY A 133 17.34 14.83 -19.60
CA GLY A 133 16.74 16.02 -20.21
C GLY A 133 15.21 15.94 -20.42
N PHE A 134 14.53 15.09 -19.64
CA PHE A 134 13.09 14.82 -19.72
C PHE A 134 12.35 15.11 -18.40
N LEU A 135 12.84 16.09 -17.62
CA LEU A 135 12.22 16.45 -16.35
C LEU A 135 10.74 16.86 -16.51
N SER A 136 10.42 17.60 -17.57
CA SER A 136 9.05 18.03 -17.85
C SER A 136 8.11 16.84 -18.11
N ASP A 137 8.55 15.83 -18.87
CA ASP A 137 7.77 14.62 -19.12
C ASP A 137 7.49 13.84 -17.82
N ALA A 138 8.49 13.72 -16.94
CA ALA A 138 8.30 13.08 -15.64
C ALA A 138 7.35 13.89 -14.75
N HIS A 139 7.51 15.21 -14.69
CA HIS A 139 6.58 16.06 -13.95
C HIS A 139 5.17 16.01 -14.50
N GLU A 140 4.97 16.00 -15.82
CA GLU A 140 3.65 15.83 -16.43
C GLU A 140 3.06 14.47 -16.04
N PHE A 141 3.87 13.41 -16.10
CA PHE A 141 3.47 12.07 -15.70
C PHE A 141 3.13 11.96 -14.21
N PHE A 142 3.80 12.67 -13.29
CA PHE A 142 3.54 12.53 -11.85
C PHE A 142 2.64 13.62 -11.25
N SER A 143 2.55 14.81 -11.86
CA SER A 143 1.76 15.94 -11.35
C SER A 143 0.26 15.75 -11.50
N ALA A 144 -0.20 14.94 -12.47
CA ALA A 144 -1.62 14.62 -12.63
C ALA A 144 -2.20 13.76 -11.49
N GLU A 145 -1.36 13.32 -10.53
CA GLU A 145 -1.72 12.52 -9.35
C GLU A 145 -1.72 13.28 -8.03
N GLN A 146 -1.19 14.50 -7.98
CA GLN A 146 -0.99 15.18 -6.70
C GLN A 146 -2.32 15.70 -6.14
N THR A 147 -2.81 15.05 -5.09
CA THR A 147 -3.69 15.73 -4.12
C THR A 147 -2.84 16.75 -3.36
N ALA A 148 -3.36 17.97 -3.13
CA ALA A 148 -2.59 19.04 -2.48
C ALA A 148 -1.84 18.48 -1.24
N PRO A 149 -0.49 18.46 -1.26
CA PRO A 149 0.27 17.75 -0.25
C PRO A 149 -0.05 18.36 1.11
N ARG A 150 -0.55 17.52 2.03
CA ARG A 150 -0.59 17.92 3.43
C ARG A 150 0.85 17.93 3.93
N SER A 151 1.25 19.03 4.55
CA SER A 151 2.53 19.25 5.26
C SER A 151 3.40 17.98 5.36
N VAL A 152 4.42 17.87 4.49
CA VAL A 152 5.43 16.78 4.50
C VAL A 152 5.98 16.56 5.91
N SER A 153 6.26 17.65 6.61
CA SER A 153 6.73 17.63 8.00
C SER A 153 5.77 16.95 8.98
N GLN A 154 4.45 17.01 8.74
CA GLN A 154 3.46 16.36 9.59
C GLN A 154 3.45 14.83 9.39
N ALA A 155 3.53 14.35 8.15
CA ALA A 155 3.62 12.91 7.87
C ALA A 155 4.87 12.30 8.52
N GLU A 156 6.02 12.95 8.34
CA GLU A 156 7.29 12.52 8.92
C GLU A 156 7.26 12.53 10.46
N GLU A 157 6.61 13.53 11.06
CA GLU A 157 6.44 13.57 12.51
C GLU A 157 5.55 12.44 13.02
N MET A 158 4.47 12.12 12.31
CA MET A 158 3.62 10.96 12.64
C MET A 158 4.40 9.64 12.52
N GLN A 159 5.21 9.47 11.47
CA GLN A 159 6.09 8.31 11.30
C GLN A 159 7.09 8.17 12.47
N ARG A 160 7.75 9.27 12.87
CA ARG A 160 8.67 9.29 14.03
C ARG A 160 7.95 8.98 15.34
N ARG A 161 6.73 9.50 15.53
CA ARG A 161 5.93 9.26 16.73
C ARG A 161 5.53 7.80 16.86
N LEU A 162 5.06 7.16 15.78
CA LEU A 162 4.70 5.74 15.79
C LEU A 162 5.86 4.86 16.29
N ALA A 163 7.08 5.11 15.78
CA ALA A 163 8.28 4.38 16.18
C ALA A 163 8.63 4.52 17.67
N ARG A 164 8.20 5.60 18.34
CA ARG A 164 8.43 5.84 19.78
C ARG A 164 7.35 5.23 20.67
N ILE A 165 6.19 4.88 20.13
CA ILE A 165 5.12 4.23 20.89
C ILE A 165 5.48 2.76 21.03
N LYS A 166 5.74 2.28 22.24
CA LYS A 166 5.98 0.86 22.52
C LYS A 166 4.67 0.06 22.46
N CYS A 167 4.74 -1.19 22.04
CA CYS A 167 3.60 -2.09 22.13
C CYS A 167 3.34 -2.44 23.61
N GLY A 168 2.10 -2.79 23.95
CA GLY A 168 1.70 -3.16 25.31
C GLY A 168 0.78 -2.15 25.98
N ARG A 169 0.33 -2.51 27.19
CA ARG A 169 -0.70 -1.80 27.93
C ARG A 169 -0.28 -0.39 28.34
N ASP A 170 0.99 -0.19 28.69
CA ASP A 170 1.51 1.10 29.19
C ASP A 170 1.34 2.23 28.16
N HIS A 171 1.56 1.91 26.89
CA HIS A 171 1.46 2.87 25.79
C HIS A 171 0.14 2.75 25.01
N TRP A 172 -0.80 1.90 25.44
CA TRP A 172 -2.08 1.72 24.75
C TRP A 172 -2.87 3.02 24.57
N PRO A 173 -3.01 3.90 25.59
CA PRO A 173 -3.72 5.18 25.40
C PRO A 173 -3.03 6.11 24.39
N LEU A 174 -1.69 6.07 24.33
CA LEU A 174 -0.90 6.86 23.37
C LEU A 174 -1.12 6.34 21.95
N TYR A 175 -1.10 5.02 21.76
CA TYR A 175 -1.36 4.38 20.47
C TYR A 175 -2.78 4.68 19.97
N GLN A 176 -3.78 4.54 20.84
CA GLN A 176 -5.17 4.83 20.51
C GLN A 176 -5.31 6.28 20.01
N ARG A 177 -4.82 7.26 20.79
CA ARG A 177 -4.85 8.67 20.39
C ARG A 177 -4.13 8.91 19.07
N PHE A 178 -2.95 8.33 18.90
CA PHE A 178 -2.17 8.41 17.66
C PHE A 178 -2.96 7.89 16.45
N CYS A 179 -3.63 6.73 16.58
CA CYS A 179 -4.47 6.17 15.51
C CYS A 179 -5.59 7.14 15.09
N GLY A 180 -6.26 7.78 16.03
CA GLY A 180 -7.28 8.80 15.73
C GLY A 180 -6.71 9.98 14.95
N GLU A 181 -5.60 10.54 15.40
CA GLU A 181 -4.91 11.66 14.73
C GLU A 181 -4.45 11.31 13.31
N VAL A 182 -3.90 10.10 13.12
CA VAL A 182 -3.47 9.61 11.81
C VAL A 182 -4.66 9.45 10.87
N LEU A 183 -5.77 8.87 11.32
CA LEU A 183 -6.95 8.69 10.48
C LEU A 183 -7.57 10.04 10.06
N GLU A 184 -7.61 11.03 10.96
CA GLU A 184 -8.03 12.39 10.61
C GLU A 184 -7.08 13.00 9.55
N TYR A 185 -5.77 12.89 9.76
CA TYR A 185 -4.76 13.40 8.83
C TYR A 185 -4.81 12.73 7.44
N LEU A 186 -5.09 11.44 7.38
CA LEU A 186 -5.13 10.69 6.13
C LEU A 186 -6.44 10.93 5.37
N PHE A 187 -7.59 10.88 6.05
CA PHE A 187 -8.89 10.69 5.37
C PHE A 187 -9.90 11.83 5.54
N THR A 188 -9.59 12.90 6.28
CA THR A 188 -10.51 14.03 6.48
C THR A 188 -10.02 15.31 5.80
N PRO A 189 -10.61 15.83 4.70
CA PRO A 189 -11.62 15.23 3.81
C PRO A 189 -11.15 13.98 3.03
N PRO A 190 -12.09 13.20 2.43
CA PRO A 190 -13.54 13.48 2.35
C PRO A 190 -14.38 12.90 3.51
N LEU A 191 -13.80 12.11 4.40
CA LEU A 191 -14.49 11.70 5.62
C LEU A 191 -14.59 12.87 6.61
N ASN A 192 -15.45 12.71 7.61
CA ASN A 192 -15.53 13.64 8.73
C ASN A 192 -14.49 13.30 9.81
N LYS A 193 -14.31 14.20 10.78
CA LYS A 193 -13.38 13.96 11.91
C LYS A 193 -13.76 12.71 12.71
N PRO A 194 -12.77 11.95 13.23
CA PRO A 194 -13.03 10.84 14.12
C PRO A 194 -13.79 11.25 15.39
N ILE A 195 -14.84 10.51 15.71
CA ILE A 195 -15.61 10.67 16.94
C ILE A 195 -15.15 9.60 17.93
N SER A 196 -14.47 10.03 18.99
CA SER A 196 -14.06 9.15 20.09
C SER A 196 -15.25 8.85 21.00
N GLU A 197 -15.39 7.60 21.46
CA GLU A 197 -16.42 7.25 22.45
C GLU A 197 -15.92 7.61 23.87
N SER A 198 -16.72 8.36 24.63
CA SER A 198 -16.37 8.81 25.98
C SER A 198 -16.24 7.64 26.96
N ALA A 199 -15.22 7.67 27.83
CA ALA A 199 -14.94 6.65 28.82
C ALA A 199 -15.98 6.55 29.96
N ASP A 200 -16.96 7.45 30.00
CA ASP A 200 -17.88 7.61 31.14
C ASP A 200 -19.06 6.62 31.16
N ILE A 201 -19.25 5.82 30.10
CA ILE A 201 -20.25 4.76 30.08
C ILE A 201 -19.54 3.40 30.19
N PRO A 202 -19.76 2.61 31.25
CA PRO A 202 -19.26 1.25 31.35
C PRO A 202 -19.99 0.39 30.31
N ARG A 203 -19.46 0.35 29.09
CA ARG A 203 -19.86 -0.63 28.08
C ARG A 203 -18.84 -1.74 28.06
N VAL A 204 -19.33 -2.98 28.20
CA VAL A 204 -18.57 -4.23 28.08
C VAL A 204 -17.85 -4.35 26.73
N ASN A 205 -18.34 -3.59 25.74
CA ASN A 205 -17.79 -3.45 24.41
C ASN A 205 -17.62 -1.94 24.12
N ARG A 206 -16.36 -1.45 24.09
CA ARG A 206 -15.97 -0.13 23.57
C ARG A 206 -15.30 -0.23 22.19
N ARG A 207 -15.75 0.60 21.24
CA ARG A 207 -14.98 0.93 20.03
C ARG A 207 -14.17 2.19 20.32
N ASP A 208 -13.06 2.38 19.61
CA ASP A 208 -12.22 3.55 19.86
C ASP A 208 -12.71 4.77 19.07
N PHE A 209 -13.07 4.56 17.80
CA PHE A 209 -13.52 5.63 16.92
C PHE A 209 -14.70 5.21 16.04
N ALA A 210 -15.56 6.17 15.72
CA ALA A 210 -16.44 6.10 14.56
C ALA A 210 -16.21 7.33 13.69
N ILE A 211 -15.93 7.11 12.42
CA ILE A 211 -15.63 8.19 11.45
C ILE A 211 -16.81 8.27 10.48
N PRO A 212 -17.63 9.34 10.51
CA PRO A 212 -18.77 9.47 9.60
C PRO A 212 -18.32 9.56 8.14
N ASN A 213 -18.99 8.83 7.26
CA ASN A 213 -18.74 8.82 5.83
C ASN A 213 -19.90 9.47 5.07
N TYR A 214 -19.80 10.78 4.86
CA TYR A 214 -20.75 11.53 4.03
C TYR A 214 -20.22 11.81 2.61
N ALA A 215 -19.14 11.14 2.21
CA ALA A 215 -18.56 11.34 0.88
C ALA A 215 -19.59 11.10 -0.22
N THR A 216 -19.68 12.03 -1.18
CA THR A 216 -20.62 11.99 -2.30
C THR A 216 -19.95 11.65 -3.63
N ALA A 217 -18.65 11.37 -3.60
CA ALA A 217 -17.84 11.02 -4.77
C ALA A 217 -16.66 10.13 -4.36
N GLY A 218 -16.12 9.41 -5.34
CA GLY A 218 -14.86 8.67 -5.22
C GLY A 218 -14.93 7.45 -4.31
N PHE A 219 -13.77 7.04 -3.80
CA PHE A 219 -13.62 5.77 -3.07
C PHE A 219 -14.53 5.62 -1.86
N TRP A 220 -14.61 6.67 -1.04
CA TRP A 220 -15.37 6.58 0.21
C TRP A 220 -16.88 6.52 -0.05
N GLN A 221 -17.38 7.12 -1.14
CA GLN A 221 -18.76 6.88 -1.60
C GLN A 221 -18.94 5.42 -2.03
N PHE A 222 -18.02 4.89 -2.85
CA PHE A 222 -18.05 3.48 -3.28
C PHE A 222 -18.11 2.54 -2.07
N MET A 223 -17.28 2.79 -1.04
CA MET A 223 -17.28 2.02 0.21
C MET A 223 -18.60 2.13 0.97
N ARG A 224 -19.20 3.33 1.03
CA ARG A 224 -20.50 3.53 1.66
C ARG A 224 -21.59 2.71 0.98
N GLU A 225 -21.65 2.77 -0.35
CA GLU A 225 -22.71 2.15 -1.14
C GLU A 225 -22.58 0.62 -1.22
N HIS A 226 -21.37 0.10 -1.38
CA HIS A 226 -21.14 -1.33 -1.64
C HIS A 226 -20.80 -2.15 -0.39
N TYR A 227 -20.26 -1.51 0.65
CA TYR A 227 -19.85 -2.17 1.89
C TYR A 227 -20.60 -1.66 3.12
N ARG A 228 -21.63 -0.82 2.92
CA ARG A 228 -22.38 -0.14 3.99
C ARG A 228 -21.42 0.53 4.98
N ALA A 229 -20.41 1.22 4.46
CA ALA A 229 -19.45 1.98 5.27
C ALA A 229 -20.02 3.36 5.62
N ASP A 230 -21.21 3.42 6.23
CA ASP A 230 -21.85 4.68 6.69
C ASP A 230 -21.00 5.38 7.75
N PHE A 231 -20.40 4.58 8.62
CA PHE A 231 -19.29 4.96 9.46
C PHE A 231 -18.13 3.99 9.23
N LEU A 232 -16.91 4.51 9.23
CA LEU A 232 -15.73 3.70 9.44
C LEU A 232 -15.54 3.51 10.95
N VAL A 233 -15.88 2.31 11.44
CA VAL A 233 -15.67 1.91 12.84
C VAL A 233 -14.24 1.46 13.02
N VAL A 234 -13.55 1.94 14.06
CA VAL A 234 -12.14 1.61 14.28
C VAL A 234 -11.89 1.17 15.72
N ASP A 235 -11.07 0.12 15.86
CA ASP A 235 -10.53 -0.39 17.12
C ASP A 235 -8.99 -0.43 17.03
N ALA A 236 -8.30 0.25 17.94
CA ALA A 236 -6.85 0.38 17.97
C ALA A 236 -6.24 -0.52 19.04
N LYS A 237 -5.61 -1.62 18.60
CA LYS A 237 -5.02 -2.66 19.44
C LYS A 237 -3.49 -2.52 19.53
N ASN A 238 -3.00 -1.94 20.63
CA ASN A 238 -1.56 -1.85 20.92
C ASN A 238 -0.97 -3.15 21.50
N PHE A 239 -1.19 -4.29 20.87
CA PHE A 239 -0.61 -5.57 21.33
C PHE A 239 0.75 -5.82 20.70
N CYS A 240 1.66 -6.48 21.43
CA CYS A 240 2.92 -6.96 20.87
C CYS A 240 2.76 -8.28 20.10
N GLY A 241 1.59 -8.92 20.18
CA GLY A 241 1.26 -10.15 19.45
C GLY A 241 0.38 -9.90 18.24
N TYR A 242 -0.13 -10.99 17.65
CA TYR A 242 -1.06 -10.95 16.53
C TYR A 242 -2.50 -10.70 16.99
N VAL A 243 -3.29 -10.04 16.14
CA VAL A 243 -4.75 -9.98 16.33
C VAL A 243 -5.34 -11.40 16.23
N LYS A 244 -6.13 -11.76 17.24
CA LYS A 244 -6.82 -13.05 17.41
C LYS A 244 -8.31 -12.98 17.10
N LYS A 245 -8.95 -14.15 16.94
CA LYS A 245 -10.38 -14.34 16.63
C LYS A 245 -11.31 -13.50 17.53
N GLU A 246 -11.06 -13.49 18.84
CA GLU A 246 -11.88 -12.78 19.82
C GLU A 246 -11.96 -11.27 19.55
N HIS A 247 -10.89 -10.67 19.02
CA HIS A 247 -10.86 -9.25 18.67
C HIS A 247 -11.73 -8.97 17.43
N ILE A 248 -11.73 -9.88 16.46
CA ILE A 248 -12.60 -9.76 15.27
C ILE A 248 -14.06 -9.85 15.68
N LEU A 249 -14.41 -10.81 16.55
CA LEU A 249 -15.77 -10.95 17.05
C LEU A 249 -16.20 -9.75 17.91
N GLN A 250 -15.28 -9.19 18.70
CA GLN A 250 -15.54 -8.01 19.50
C GLN A 250 -15.93 -6.82 18.61
N ILE A 251 -15.15 -6.50 17.57
CA ILE A 251 -15.48 -5.38 16.69
C ILE A 251 -16.72 -5.65 15.83
N ALA A 252 -16.95 -6.91 15.43
CA ALA A 252 -18.11 -7.31 14.66
C ALA A 252 -19.45 -7.02 15.39
N ASN A 253 -19.45 -6.98 16.73
CA ASN A 253 -20.64 -6.68 17.51
C ASN A 253 -21.09 -5.21 17.41
N TYR A 254 -20.22 -4.29 16.98
CA TYR A 254 -20.62 -2.91 16.72
C TYR A 254 -21.26 -2.73 15.34
N LEU A 255 -21.01 -3.66 14.42
CA LEU A 255 -21.42 -3.54 13.03
C LEU A 255 -22.89 -3.95 12.87
N SER A 256 -23.69 -3.00 12.38
CA SER A 256 -25.12 -3.17 12.14
C SER A 256 -25.59 -2.21 11.05
N VAL A 257 -26.44 -2.73 10.16
CA VAL A 257 -27.10 -1.98 9.08
C VAL A 257 -27.85 -0.75 9.59
N HIS A 258 -28.42 -0.81 10.79
CA HIS A 258 -29.25 0.26 11.33
C HIS A 258 -28.49 1.28 12.19
N LYS A 259 -27.16 1.12 12.37
CA LYS A 259 -26.36 1.98 13.24
C LYS A 259 -25.12 2.52 12.52
N THR A 260 -24.00 1.81 12.64
CA THR A 260 -22.69 2.26 12.16
C THR A 260 -22.38 1.80 10.75
N GLY A 261 -23.20 0.91 10.18
CA GLY A 261 -22.87 0.22 8.95
C GLY A 261 -22.14 -1.10 9.21
N LEU A 262 -21.55 -1.68 8.16
CA LEU A 262 -20.95 -3.02 8.17
C LEU A 262 -19.43 -3.02 7.86
N PHE A 263 -18.78 -1.87 7.98
CA PHE A 263 -17.35 -1.72 7.67
C PHE A 263 -16.54 -1.30 8.90
N ALA A 264 -15.43 -2.00 9.17
CA ALA A 264 -14.54 -1.65 10.26
C ALA A 264 -13.06 -1.89 9.98
N PHE A 265 -12.23 -1.13 10.70
CA PHE A 265 -10.79 -1.34 10.79
C PHE A 265 -10.39 -1.83 12.18
N ILE A 266 -9.43 -2.75 12.21
CA ILE A 266 -8.59 -2.97 13.37
C ILE A 266 -7.22 -2.41 13.03
N LEU A 267 -6.78 -1.40 13.77
CA LEU A 267 -5.41 -0.88 13.71
C LEU A 267 -4.58 -1.58 14.78
N THR A 268 -3.40 -2.06 14.43
CA THR A 268 -2.60 -2.88 15.34
C THR A 268 -1.10 -2.78 15.04
N ARG A 269 -0.26 -3.25 15.95
CA ARG A 269 1.20 -3.24 15.77
C ARG A 269 1.66 -4.28 14.77
N ASN A 270 1.07 -5.48 14.84
CA ASN A 270 1.41 -6.64 14.01
C ASN A 270 0.21 -7.10 13.19
N SER A 271 0.37 -8.08 12.32
CA SER A 271 -0.75 -8.60 11.53
C SER A 271 -1.76 -9.41 12.36
N ALA A 272 -2.82 -9.87 11.70
CA ALA A 272 -3.73 -10.87 12.25
C ALA A 272 -3.18 -12.28 12.03
N ASP A 273 -3.50 -13.19 12.95
CA ASP A 273 -3.19 -14.60 12.73
C ASP A 273 -4.17 -15.27 11.75
N LYS A 274 -3.88 -16.52 11.36
CA LYS A 274 -4.72 -17.27 10.42
C LYS A 274 -6.16 -17.40 10.94
N GLY A 275 -6.35 -17.65 12.23
CA GLY A 275 -7.67 -17.81 12.84
C GLY A 275 -8.50 -16.52 12.74
N ALA A 276 -7.90 -15.38 13.05
CA ALA A 276 -8.51 -14.07 12.89
C ALA A 276 -8.86 -13.78 11.42
N MET A 277 -7.97 -14.08 10.47
CA MET A 277 -8.25 -13.90 9.05
C MET A 277 -9.41 -14.78 8.56
N HIS A 278 -9.49 -16.04 9.02
CA HIS A 278 -10.64 -16.91 8.76
C HIS A 278 -11.93 -16.32 9.34
N THR A 279 -11.89 -15.78 10.57
CA THR A 279 -13.05 -15.14 11.19
C THR A 279 -13.48 -13.88 10.44
N CYS A 280 -12.55 -13.05 9.94
CA CYS A 280 -12.91 -11.91 9.10
C CYS A 280 -13.69 -12.36 7.85
N ARG A 281 -13.24 -13.44 7.19
CA ARG A 281 -13.94 -14.02 6.02
C ARG A 281 -15.31 -14.56 6.40
N GLU A 282 -15.42 -15.29 7.50
CA GLU A 282 -16.69 -15.82 8.01
C GLU A 282 -17.69 -14.68 8.28
N GLN A 283 -17.26 -13.61 8.97
CA GLN A 283 -18.10 -12.44 9.24
C GLN A 283 -18.53 -11.71 7.96
N TRP A 284 -17.67 -11.65 6.95
CA TRP A 284 -18.03 -11.10 5.66
C TRP A 284 -19.03 -11.97 4.91
N MET A 285 -18.76 -13.28 4.78
CA MET A 285 -19.59 -14.19 3.99
C MET A 285 -20.98 -14.43 4.60
N LEU A 286 -21.06 -14.54 5.93
CA LEU A 286 -22.33 -14.86 6.62
C LEU A 286 -23.14 -13.61 6.97
N HIS A 287 -22.49 -12.48 7.21
CA HIS A 287 -23.14 -11.29 7.78
C HIS A 287 -22.89 -10.01 6.99
N GLY A 288 -22.12 -10.05 5.91
CA GLY A 288 -21.73 -8.86 5.15
C GLY A 288 -20.86 -7.89 5.95
N LYS A 289 -20.23 -8.34 7.05
CA LYS A 289 -19.38 -7.50 7.90
C LYS A 289 -17.94 -7.52 7.38
N MET A 290 -17.54 -6.43 6.73
CA MET A 290 -16.20 -6.27 6.18
C MET A 290 -15.27 -5.67 7.25
N ILE A 291 -14.34 -6.48 7.75
CA ILE A 291 -13.38 -6.09 8.78
C ILE A 291 -11.97 -6.24 8.19
N LEU A 292 -11.27 -5.12 8.04
CA LEU A 292 -9.90 -5.08 7.54
C LEU A 292 -8.91 -4.79 8.68
N VAL A 293 -7.81 -5.52 8.72
CA VAL A 293 -6.74 -5.34 9.73
C VAL A 293 -5.57 -4.62 9.09
N PHE A 294 -5.11 -3.54 9.73
CA PHE A 294 -3.95 -2.74 9.30
C PHE A 294 -2.90 -2.73 10.40
N ASN A 295 -1.67 -3.08 10.04
CA ASN A 295 -0.53 -3.05 10.94
C ASN A 295 0.25 -1.72 10.82
N ASP A 296 1.34 -1.59 11.59
CA ASP A 296 2.20 -0.41 11.53
C ASP A 296 2.79 -0.19 10.11
N ASP A 297 3.15 -1.24 9.37
CA ASP A 297 3.67 -1.11 8.00
C ASP A 297 2.64 -0.49 7.05
N ASP A 298 1.36 -0.88 7.20
CA ASP A 298 0.26 -0.34 6.42
C ASP A 298 0.05 1.15 6.73
N LEU A 299 0.10 1.55 8.01
CA LEU A 299 0.01 2.96 8.43
C LEU A 299 1.20 3.77 7.91
N MET A 300 2.41 3.22 7.97
CA MET A 300 3.62 3.84 7.44
C MET A 300 3.51 4.05 5.93
N GLN A 301 2.95 3.09 5.20
CA GLN A 301 2.69 3.21 3.76
C GLN A 301 1.63 4.28 3.45
N MET A 302 0.54 4.35 4.22
CA MET A 302 -0.47 5.40 4.03
C MET A 302 0.12 6.81 4.26
N LEU A 303 0.96 6.97 5.29
CA LEU A 303 1.68 8.22 5.56
C LEU A 303 2.66 8.55 4.43
N GLU A 304 3.32 7.53 3.87
CA GLU A 304 4.25 7.70 2.75
C GLU A 304 3.56 8.17 1.48
N ASN A 305 2.40 7.61 1.16
CA ASN A 305 1.55 8.07 0.06
C ASN A 305 1.20 9.55 0.26
N ARG A 306 0.74 9.90 1.46
CA ARG A 306 0.31 11.27 1.78
C ARG A 306 1.45 12.28 1.63
N LYS A 307 2.66 11.89 2.03
CA LYS A 307 3.90 12.67 1.90
C LYS A 307 4.21 13.02 0.44
N HIS A 308 3.94 12.10 -0.48
CA HIS A 308 4.17 12.26 -1.93
C HIS A 308 2.93 12.73 -2.70
N GLY A 309 1.87 13.18 -2.01
CA GLY A 309 0.64 13.65 -2.65
C GLY A 309 -0.26 12.54 -3.21
N GLN A 310 0.09 11.28 -3.00
CA GLN A 310 -0.67 10.12 -3.44
C GLN A 310 -1.83 9.81 -2.50
N ASP A 311 -2.87 9.14 -3.00
CA ASP A 311 -4.04 8.78 -2.21
C ASP A 311 -3.71 7.69 -1.17
N PRO A 312 -3.80 7.98 0.16
CA PRO A 312 -3.56 6.97 1.19
C PRO A 312 -4.59 5.83 1.17
N ALA A 313 -5.78 6.07 0.61
CA ALA A 313 -6.82 5.05 0.52
C ALA A 313 -6.47 3.94 -0.49
N MET A 314 -5.44 4.09 -1.30
CA MET A 314 -4.91 3.02 -2.14
C MET A 314 -4.49 1.79 -1.33
N VAL A 315 -3.91 1.96 -0.14
CA VAL A 315 -3.58 0.83 0.75
C VAL A 315 -4.84 0.07 1.15
N ILE A 316 -5.94 0.78 1.43
CA ILE A 316 -7.23 0.19 1.80
C ILE A 316 -7.83 -0.57 0.61
N ARG A 317 -7.82 0.03 -0.59
CA ARG A 317 -8.29 -0.61 -1.82
C ARG A 317 -7.56 -1.92 -2.09
N GLN A 318 -6.24 -1.89 -2.04
CA GLN A 318 -5.44 -3.08 -2.30
C GLN A 318 -5.69 -4.17 -1.26
N LYS A 319 -5.84 -3.82 0.03
CA LYS A 319 -6.23 -4.81 1.05
C LYS A 319 -7.62 -5.38 0.84
N LEU A 320 -8.58 -4.55 0.42
CA LEU A 320 -9.93 -4.98 0.10
C LEU A 320 -9.91 -5.95 -1.10
N GLU A 321 -9.16 -5.64 -2.16
CA GLU A 321 -8.95 -6.52 -3.31
C GLU A 321 -8.28 -7.83 -2.90
N ASP A 322 -7.18 -7.75 -2.14
CA ASP A 322 -6.44 -8.91 -1.64
C ASP A 322 -7.34 -9.81 -0.78
N PHE A 323 -8.23 -9.21 0.02
CA PHE A 323 -9.21 -9.93 0.84
C PHE A 323 -10.27 -10.62 -0.02
N ARG A 324 -10.78 -9.96 -1.06
CA ARG A 324 -11.80 -10.51 -1.96
C ARG A 324 -11.26 -11.60 -2.90
N LEU A 325 -10.04 -11.43 -3.40
CA LEU A 325 -9.40 -12.34 -4.35
C LEU A 325 -8.61 -13.46 -3.66
N GLY A 326 -8.21 -13.26 -2.41
CA GLY A 326 -7.65 -14.32 -1.59
C GLY A 326 -8.73 -15.33 -1.25
N VAL A 327 -8.86 -16.38 -2.06
CA VAL A 327 -9.56 -17.63 -1.71
C VAL A 327 -8.71 -18.38 -0.68
#